data_AF-A0A9W2YRT7-F1
#
_entry.id   AF-A0A9W2YRT7-F1
#
_cell.length_a   1.000
_cell.length_b   1.000
_cell.length_c   1.000
_cell.angle_alpha   90.00
_cell.angle_beta   90.00
_cell.angle_gamma   90.00
#
_symmetry.space_group_name_H-M   'P 1'
#
loop_
_entity.id
_entity.type
_entity.pdbx_description
1 polymer ?
#
loop_
_entity_poly.entity_id
_entity_poly.type
_entity_poly.pdbx_seq_one_letter_code
_entity_poly.pdbx_strand_id
1 'polypeptide(L)'
;MLTNVTESVEEKPLQMANRNFTTELNRAARNGQSKELKRILKHGANIDAPDGNGMTPLMLASKFRHHNIAKFLVQSGANVNAADRQGMTSLMHAAQFGKNNTLDLLMDNQADINGKDNLGNTALMHAAETRHILRLKQLVQRGAQVDSVDLAGKSALMHASQSGIRQAVKYLIDQHADLHAQDENGMTALMHACASGYGSRIKLLVKSGARINFKDYNGRNALMHAAIKGHSSSFNILINLNATIHDDDMYGNTALMFASEYGHFRIVEKILRSKAIVDINQRNQEGRTALMPALKYGHIKVVNILLKYNADIHLEDNKGCTALMFAAENGKKENVLKLLKKEADVNKQNVNNKDALMYASENGNHYAVEALIKHKALVHRQDVNGLTSLHFASKEGHHKVVKLLLKHKANKDAISASGATALMYACRKGHLKTVNLLISKGVDTNAVDAAGKTALMHAVRNDHRCIVEKLINNGADVNVVSRKRKTALAYAMSKKHDKIEELLRSFNAEDYTRCNRELPSCSTLCMTDDKGTQTDSESERETSITMSHGNSPVNVILKNAGVVYVN
;
A
#
# COMPACT_ATOMS: atom_id res chain seq x y z
N MET A 1 -31.56 24.02 -58.52
CA MET A 1 -31.07 25.07 -57.60
C MET A 1 -30.55 24.39 -56.35
N LEU A 2 -29.25 24.13 -56.26
CA LEU A 2 -28.52 23.82 -55.03
C LEU A 2 -27.01 23.83 -55.37
N THR A 3 -26.27 24.56 -54.51
CA THR A 3 -24.85 24.39 -54.14
C THR A 3 -23.73 24.54 -55.17
N ASN A 4 -22.88 25.54 -54.94
CA ASN A 4 -21.41 25.52 -54.99
C ASN A 4 -20.99 26.61 -53.97
N VAL A 5 -20.39 26.36 -52.80
CA VAL A 5 -19.16 25.64 -52.41
C VAL A 5 -17.96 26.03 -53.27
N THR A 6 -17.30 27.13 -52.89
CA THR A 6 -15.86 27.34 -53.12
C THR A 6 -15.27 28.18 -51.99
N GLU A 7 -15.07 27.57 -50.82
CA GLU A 7 -14.07 27.98 -49.84
C GLU A 7 -13.56 26.69 -49.18
N SER A 8 -12.26 26.36 -49.30
CA SER A 8 -11.46 25.44 -48.43
C SER A 8 -10.28 24.67 -49.11
N VAL A 9 -9.67 25.14 -50.20
CA VAL A 9 -8.53 24.39 -50.82
C VAL A 9 -7.14 25.01 -50.61
N GLU A 10 -7.00 26.26 -50.17
CA GLU A 10 -5.66 26.89 -50.02
C GLU A 10 -4.98 26.70 -48.64
N GLU A 11 -5.65 26.14 -47.62
CA GLU A 11 -5.06 26.03 -46.27
C GLU A 11 -4.05 24.88 -46.07
N LYS A 12 -3.91 23.93 -47.00
CA LYS A 12 -3.14 22.68 -46.78
C LYS A 12 -1.61 22.74 -47.05
N PRO A 13 -1.09 23.39 -48.11
CA PRO A 13 0.34 23.36 -48.44
C PRO A 13 1.21 24.15 -47.47
N LEU A 14 0.74 25.32 -47.04
CA LEU A 14 1.44 26.22 -46.11
C LEU A 14 1.57 25.60 -44.72
N GLN A 15 0.52 24.95 -44.21
CA GLN A 15 0.58 24.21 -42.94
C GLN A 15 1.54 23.02 -42.99
N MET A 16 1.59 22.29 -44.11
CA MET A 16 2.47 21.13 -44.27
C MET A 16 3.94 21.56 -44.37
N ALA A 17 4.22 22.64 -45.11
CA ALA A 17 5.55 23.25 -45.18
C ALA A 17 6.02 23.76 -43.80
N ASN A 18 5.16 24.47 -43.06
CA ASN A 18 5.48 24.96 -41.70
C ASN A 18 5.74 23.82 -40.71
N ARG A 19 5.00 22.71 -40.80
CA ARG A 19 5.24 21.50 -39.98
C ARG A 19 6.57 20.83 -40.30
N ASN A 20 6.96 20.79 -41.58
CA ASN A 20 8.25 20.26 -41.99
C ASN A 20 9.40 21.13 -41.47
N PHE A 21 9.31 22.46 -41.63
CA PHE A 21 10.34 23.39 -41.12
C PHE A 21 10.47 23.33 -39.59
N THR A 22 9.36 23.23 -38.85
CA THR A 22 9.38 23.07 -37.39
C THR A 22 10.12 21.81 -36.96
N THR A 23 9.84 20.70 -37.63
CA THR A 23 10.46 19.40 -37.33
C THR A 23 11.96 19.43 -37.65
N GLU A 24 12.33 20.00 -38.79
CA GLU A 24 13.73 20.13 -39.22
C GLU A 24 14.52 21.08 -38.32
N LEU A 25 13.94 22.23 -37.94
CA LEU A 25 14.57 23.21 -37.06
C LEU A 25 14.86 22.61 -35.68
N ASN A 26 13.87 21.95 -35.08
CA ASN A 26 14.02 21.30 -33.78
C ASN A 26 15.04 20.16 -33.84
N ARG A 27 15.05 19.37 -34.92
CA ARG A 27 16.06 18.32 -35.15
C ARG A 27 17.46 18.91 -35.28
N ALA A 28 17.63 20.00 -36.04
CA ALA A 28 18.90 20.66 -36.22
C ALA A 28 19.44 21.24 -34.90
N ALA A 29 18.56 21.85 -34.09
CA ALA A 29 18.90 22.36 -32.76
C ALA A 29 19.31 21.24 -31.80
N ARG A 30 18.55 20.15 -31.75
CA ARG A 30 18.83 18.95 -30.94
C ARG A 30 20.17 18.29 -31.29
N ASN A 31 20.48 18.21 -32.58
CA ASN A 31 21.65 17.48 -33.09
C ASN A 31 22.91 18.35 -33.25
N GLY A 32 22.87 19.64 -32.91
CA GLY A 32 24.05 20.50 -33.01
C GLY A 32 24.37 20.95 -34.45
N GLN A 33 23.43 20.86 -35.38
CA GLN A 33 23.64 21.15 -36.80
C GLN A 33 23.52 22.66 -37.10
N SER A 34 24.53 23.44 -36.67
CA SER A 34 24.48 24.92 -36.75
C SER A 34 24.27 25.47 -38.17
N LYS A 35 24.92 24.91 -39.21
CA LYS A 35 24.75 25.36 -40.59
C LYS A 35 23.32 25.17 -41.09
N GLU A 36 22.75 24.00 -40.79
CA GLU A 36 21.41 23.64 -41.21
C GLU A 36 20.35 24.46 -40.47
N LEU A 37 20.51 24.63 -39.17
CA LEU A 37 19.64 25.49 -38.36
C LEU A 37 19.60 26.94 -38.90
N LYS A 38 20.76 27.51 -39.23
CA LYS A 38 20.85 28.86 -39.82
C LYS A 38 20.17 28.92 -41.19
N ARG A 39 20.34 27.88 -42.02
CA ARG A 39 19.69 27.77 -43.34
C ARG A 39 18.17 27.77 -43.17
N ILE A 40 17.64 26.94 -42.29
CA ILE A 40 16.19 26.80 -42.04
C ILE A 40 15.58 28.13 -41.57
N LEU A 41 16.24 28.82 -40.63
CA LEU A 41 15.77 30.12 -40.13
C LEU A 41 15.79 31.21 -41.21
N LYS A 42 16.80 31.20 -42.11
CA LYS A 42 16.83 32.11 -43.25
C LYS A 42 15.66 31.90 -44.23
N HIS A 43 15.07 30.71 -44.26
CA HIS A 43 13.89 30.40 -45.08
C HIS A 43 12.56 30.70 -44.36
N GLY A 44 12.59 31.46 -43.25
CA GLY A 44 11.38 31.95 -42.59
C GLY A 44 10.76 30.99 -41.57
N ALA A 45 11.48 29.95 -41.14
CA ALA A 45 11.01 29.09 -40.06
C ALA A 45 10.84 29.89 -38.76
N ASN A 46 9.72 29.68 -38.06
CA ASN A 46 9.49 30.29 -36.75
C ASN A 46 10.57 29.81 -35.75
N ILE A 47 11.35 30.76 -35.22
CA ILE A 47 12.48 30.51 -34.32
C ILE A 47 12.07 29.84 -33.00
N ASP A 48 10.83 30.05 -32.57
CA ASP A 48 10.26 29.49 -31.34
C ASP A 48 9.30 28.32 -31.60
N ALA A 49 9.31 27.75 -32.80
CA ALA A 49 8.39 26.67 -33.17
C ALA A 49 8.57 25.44 -32.25
N PRO A 50 7.57 25.08 -31.41
CA PRO A 50 7.73 24.03 -30.44
C PRO A 50 7.66 22.64 -31.08
N ASP A 51 8.37 21.67 -30.50
CA ASP A 51 8.20 20.26 -30.84
C ASP A 51 6.95 19.64 -30.16
N GLY A 52 6.76 18.33 -30.33
CA GLY A 52 5.61 17.62 -29.75
C GLY A 52 5.52 17.67 -28.21
N ASN A 53 6.59 18.05 -27.51
CA ASN A 53 6.61 18.23 -26.05
C ASN A 53 6.49 19.70 -25.63
N GLY A 54 6.29 20.62 -26.58
CA GLY A 54 6.34 22.06 -26.32
C GLY A 54 7.76 22.64 -26.30
N MET A 55 8.80 21.85 -26.61
CA MET A 55 10.17 22.36 -26.51
C MET A 55 10.52 23.23 -27.72
N THR A 56 10.99 24.46 -27.47
CA THR A 56 11.51 25.34 -28.53
C THR A 56 12.93 24.91 -28.97
N PRO A 57 13.41 25.36 -30.14
CA PRO A 57 14.79 25.12 -30.57
C PRO A 57 15.83 25.58 -29.54
N LEU A 58 15.57 26.66 -28.80
CA LEU A 58 16.47 27.17 -27.76
C LEU A 58 16.54 26.23 -26.56
N MET A 59 15.40 25.66 -26.13
CA MET A 59 15.38 24.66 -25.06
C MET A 59 16.13 23.39 -25.46
N LEU A 60 15.95 22.93 -26.71
CA LEU A 60 16.67 21.78 -27.23
C LEU A 60 18.18 22.04 -27.29
N ALA A 61 18.61 23.19 -27.80
CA ALA A 61 20.01 23.58 -27.80
C ALA A 61 20.61 23.63 -26.38
N SER A 62 19.84 24.14 -25.41
CA SER A 62 20.21 24.22 -24.00
C SER A 62 20.35 22.84 -23.36
N LYS A 63 19.32 21.99 -23.50
CA LYS A 63 19.29 20.61 -22.98
C LYS A 63 20.40 19.73 -23.55
N PHE A 64 20.65 19.83 -24.86
CA PHE A 64 21.64 19.01 -25.57
C PHE A 64 23.04 19.65 -25.66
N ARG A 65 23.31 20.71 -24.87
CA ARG A 65 24.65 21.30 -24.67
C ARG A 65 25.25 21.99 -25.90
N HIS A 66 24.42 22.47 -26.82
CA HIS A 66 24.84 23.12 -28.06
C HIS A 66 24.93 24.65 -27.89
N HIS A 67 25.92 25.11 -27.12
CA HIS A 67 26.11 26.54 -26.81
C HIS A 67 26.11 27.47 -28.04
N ASN A 68 26.80 27.10 -29.11
CA ASN A 68 26.86 27.95 -30.31
C ASN A 68 25.50 28.10 -31.01
N ILE A 69 24.65 27.08 -30.92
CA ILE A 69 23.27 27.15 -31.42
C ILE A 69 22.44 28.03 -30.48
N ALA A 70 22.52 27.80 -29.17
CA ALA A 70 21.81 28.62 -28.19
C ALA A 70 22.17 30.11 -28.34
N LYS A 71 23.47 30.43 -28.48
CA LYS A 71 23.96 31.79 -28.75
C LYS A 71 23.35 32.39 -30.01
N PHE A 72 23.36 31.63 -31.11
CA PHE A 72 22.79 32.10 -32.36
C PHE A 72 21.27 32.35 -32.25
N LEU A 73 20.53 31.44 -31.60
CA LEU A 73 19.10 31.55 -31.41
C LEU A 73 18.74 32.77 -30.55
N VAL A 74 19.43 32.99 -29.43
CA VAL A 74 19.25 34.17 -28.57
C VAL A 74 19.54 35.46 -29.33
N GLN A 75 20.67 35.51 -30.07
CA GLN A 75 21.01 36.68 -30.90
C GLN A 75 20.03 36.93 -32.05
N SER A 76 19.28 35.91 -32.45
CA SER A 76 18.25 35.98 -33.50
C SER A 76 16.85 36.24 -32.93
N GLY A 77 16.73 36.57 -31.65
CA GLY A 77 15.46 36.96 -31.02
C GLY A 77 14.58 35.81 -30.54
N ALA A 78 15.13 34.61 -30.31
CA ALA A 78 14.37 33.51 -29.71
C ALA A 78 13.86 33.89 -28.32
N ASN A 79 12.62 33.52 -27.98
CA ASN A 79 12.06 33.77 -26.66
C ASN A 79 12.78 32.94 -25.58
N VAL A 80 13.64 33.59 -24.81
CA VAL A 80 14.41 32.99 -23.70
C VAL A 80 13.54 32.42 -22.58
N ASN A 81 12.33 32.97 -22.41
CA ASN A 81 11.38 32.64 -21.34
C ASN A 81 10.21 31.79 -21.82
N ALA A 82 10.24 31.29 -23.06
CA ALA A 82 9.32 30.25 -23.48
C ALA A 82 9.41 29.07 -22.50
N ALA A 83 8.28 28.40 -22.27
CA ALA A 83 8.17 27.24 -21.41
C ALA A 83 7.59 26.05 -22.20
N ASP A 84 8.10 24.85 -21.95
CA ASP A 84 7.56 23.63 -22.55
C ASP A 84 6.28 23.16 -21.82
N ARG A 85 5.75 21.98 -22.18
CA ARG A 85 4.53 21.44 -21.54
C ARG A 85 4.68 21.14 -20.05
N GLN A 86 5.90 21.07 -19.53
CA GLN A 86 6.18 20.90 -18.10
C GLN A 86 6.42 22.24 -17.41
N GLY A 87 6.31 23.36 -18.11
CA GLY A 87 6.66 24.68 -17.59
C GLY A 87 8.17 24.94 -17.58
N MET A 88 8.99 24.07 -18.17
CA MET A 88 10.44 24.19 -18.11
C MET A 88 10.95 25.21 -19.14
N THR A 89 11.74 26.18 -18.69
CA THR A 89 12.38 27.18 -19.56
C THR A 89 13.74 26.70 -20.07
N SER A 90 14.29 27.43 -21.05
CA SER A 90 15.65 27.18 -21.54
C SER A 90 16.70 27.26 -20.41
N LEU A 91 16.49 28.15 -19.43
CA LEU A 91 17.38 28.31 -18.28
C LEU A 91 17.34 27.08 -17.37
N MET A 92 16.16 26.50 -17.11
CA MET A 92 16.03 25.27 -16.31
C MET A 92 16.69 24.07 -17.00
N HIS A 93 16.46 23.91 -18.31
CA HIS A 93 17.16 22.88 -19.11
C HIS A 93 18.68 23.09 -19.11
N ALA A 94 19.16 24.33 -19.16
CA ALA A 94 20.58 24.65 -19.08
C ALA A 94 21.16 24.37 -17.68
N ALA A 95 20.42 24.67 -16.62
CA ALA A 95 20.79 24.40 -15.23
C ALA A 95 20.97 22.90 -15.00
N GLN A 96 20.00 22.09 -15.46
CA GLN A 96 20.03 20.64 -15.30
C GLN A 96 21.07 19.97 -16.22
N PHE A 97 21.05 20.28 -17.52
CA PHE A 97 21.81 19.51 -18.52
C PHE A 97 22.87 20.29 -19.28
N GLY A 98 22.76 21.61 -19.41
CA GLY A 98 23.46 22.44 -20.41
C GLY A 98 24.96 22.67 -20.22
N LYS A 99 25.48 23.80 -20.71
CA LYS A 99 26.86 24.25 -20.46
C LYS A 99 26.82 25.50 -19.59
N ASN A 100 27.85 25.72 -18.77
CA ASN A 100 27.93 26.90 -17.89
C ASN A 100 27.76 28.20 -18.69
N ASN A 101 28.45 28.33 -19.83
CA ASN A 101 28.35 29.52 -20.68
C ASN A 101 26.97 29.67 -21.34
N THR A 102 26.20 28.59 -21.52
CA THR A 102 24.80 28.69 -21.98
C THR A 102 23.91 29.25 -20.88
N LEU A 103 24.18 28.89 -19.62
CA LEU A 103 23.48 29.45 -18.48
C LEU A 103 23.72 30.95 -18.36
N ASP A 104 24.99 31.39 -18.44
CA ASP A 104 25.36 32.81 -18.41
C ASP A 104 24.70 33.58 -19.55
N LEU A 105 24.79 33.06 -20.79
CA LEU A 105 24.15 33.64 -21.96
C LEU A 105 22.65 33.88 -21.74
N LEU A 106 21.94 32.90 -21.18
CA LEU A 106 20.50 33.02 -20.96
C LEU A 106 20.20 34.09 -19.90
N MET A 107 20.95 34.12 -18.78
CA MET A 107 20.78 35.14 -17.74
C MET A 107 21.15 36.54 -18.22
N ASP A 108 22.17 36.68 -19.07
CA ASP A 108 22.55 37.96 -19.70
C ASP A 108 21.47 38.50 -20.65
N ASN A 109 20.59 37.63 -21.15
CA ASN A 109 19.50 37.98 -22.05
C ASN A 109 18.14 37.90 -21.36
N GLN A 110 18.08 38.27 -20.07
CA GLN A 110 16.83 38.42 -19.30
C GLN A 110 16.00 37.13 -19.14
N ALA A 111 16.65 35.96 -19.10
CA ALA A 111 15.97 34.76 -18.65
C ALA A 111 15.50 34.91 -17.20
N ASP A 112 14.26 34.53 -16.91
CA ASP A 112 13.71 34.56 -15.56
C ASP A 112 14.40 33.51 -14.68
N ILE A 113 15.25 33.99 -13.76
CA ILE A 113 16.07 33.18 -12.87
C ILE A 113 15.21 32.44 -11.83
N ASN A 114 14.09 33.06 -11.43
CA ASN A 114 13.23 32.56 -10.35
C ASN A 114 11.91 32.00 -10.88
N GLY A 115 11.76 31.90 -12.20
CA GLY A 115 10.64 31.22 -12.85
C GLY A 115 10.50 29.79 -12.33
N LYS A 116 9.27 29.31 -12.29
CA LYS A 116 8.92 27.97 -11.79
C LYS A 116 8.31 27.12 -12.88
N ASP A 117 8.70 25.84 -12.89
CA ASP A 117 8.03 24.84 -13.73
C ASP A 117 6.67 24.43 -13.12
N ASN A 118 5.96 23.50 -13.77
CA ASN A 118 4.65 23.05 -13.32
C ASN A 118 4.67 22.29 -11.98
N LEU A 119 5.85 21.89 -11.49
CA LEU A 119 6.06 21.30 -10.17
C LEU A 119 6.55 22.33 -9.15
N GLY A 120 6.67 23.60 -9.54
CA GLY A 120 7.17 24.67 -8.71
C GLY A 120 8.69 24.77 -8.64
N ASN A 121 9.45 23.95 -9.39
CA ASN A 121 10.90 23.97 -9.30
C ASN A 121 11.49 25.18 -10.02
N THR A 122 12.48 25.80 -9.38
CA THR A 122 13.30 26.86 -10.00
C THR A 122 14.52 26.27 -10.71
N ALA A 123 15.18 27.06 -11.57
CA ALA A 123 16.46 26.67 -12.16
C ALA A 123 17.52 26.30 -11.10
N LEU A 124 17.47 26.92 -9.91
CA LEU A 124 18.37 26.61 -8.80
C LEU A 124 18.16 25.20 -8.25
N MET A 125 16.91 24.75 -8.11
CA MET A 125 16.58 23.39 -7.65
C MET A 125 17.06 22.35 -8.66
N HIS A 126 16.81 22.57 -9.95
CA HIS A 126 17.34 21.73 -11.03
C HIS A 126 18.87 21.66 -11.00
N ALA A 127 19.57 22.76 -10.73
CA ALA A 127 21.01 22.76 -10.58
C ALA A 127 21.49 21.99 -9.33
N ALA A 128 20.75 22.08 -8.22
CA ALA A 128 21.04 21.43 -6.93
C ALA A 128 20.98 19.89 -6.98
N GLU A 129 20.25 19.34 -7.94
CA GLU A 129 20.23 17.89 -8.19
C GLU A 129 21.42 17.38 -8.99
N THR A 130 22.27 18.27 -9.53
CA THR A 130 23.36 17.90 -10.43
C THR A 130 24.72 18.00 -9.78
N ARG A 131 25.71 17.29 -10.34
CA ARG A 131 27.13 17.41 -9.94
C ARG A 131 27.79 18.71 -10.42
N HIS A 132 27.09 19.57 -11.17
CA HIS A 132 27.65 20.74 -11.83
C HIS A 132 27.55 21.99 -10.94
N ILE A 133 28.36 22.00 -9.87
CA ILE A 133 28.35 23.05 -8.85
C ILE A 133 28.46 24.48 -9.41
N LEU A 134 29.22 24.67 -10.50
CA LEU A 134 29.40 25.99 -11.11
C LEU A 134 28.07 26.62 -11.54
N ARG A 135 27.13 25.83 -12.08
CA ARG A 135 25.81 26.34 -12.49
C ARG A 135 24.99 26.83 -11.31
N LEU A 136 25.03 26.08 -10.22
CA LEU A 136 24.39 26.46 -8.98
C LEU A 136 24.98 27.77 -8.44
N LYS A 137 26.32 27.91 -8.44
CA LYS A 137 26.99 29.16 -8.05
C LYS A 137 26.58 30.34 -8.93
N GLN A 138 26.61 30.15 -10.24
CA GLN A 138 26.22 31.16 -11.23
C GLN A 138 24.79 31.65 -10.99
N LEU A 139 23.83 30.75 -10.77
CA LEU A 139 22.44 31.13 -10.48
C LEU A 139 22.32 31.96 -9.20
N VAL A 140 22.94 31.54 -8.10
CA VAL A 140 22.89 32.31 -6.84
C VAL A 140 23.56 33.68 -6.99
N GLN A 141 24.71 33.75 -7.65
CA GLN A 141 25.42 35.02 -7.92
C GLN A 141 24.61 35.99 -8.78
N ARG A 142 23.68 35.48 -9.60
CA ARG A 142 22.78 36.28 -10.45
C ARG A 142 21.42 36.55 -9.79
N GLY A 143 21.25 36.26 -8.50
CA GLY A 143 20.03 36.59 -7.74
C GLY A 143 18.96 35.50 -7.70
N ALA A 144 19.34 34.23 -7.88
CA ALA A 144 18.43 33.12 -7.60
C ALA A 144 18.04 33.10 -6.10
N GLN A 145 16.75 32.99 -5.82
CA GLN A 145 16.21 32.90 -4.46
C GLN A 145 16.55 31.53 -3.86
N VAL A 146 17.45 31.54 -2.86
CA VAL A 146 18.01 30.32 -2.25
C VAL A 146 16.94 29.47 -1.56
N ASP A 147 16.00 30.13 -0.87
CA ASP A 147 14.95 29.48 -0.07
C ASP A 147 13.58 29.43 -0.77
N SER A 148 13.54 29.67 -2.08
CA SER A 148 12.35 29.34 -2.86
C SER A 148 12.02 27.85 -2.69
N VAL A 149 10.73 27.53 -2.67
CA VAL A 149 10.22 26.15 -2.52
C VAL A 149 9.40 25.71 -3.74
N ASP A 150 9.48 24.43 -4.06
CA ASP A 150 8.62 23.79 -5.05
C ASP A 150 7.20 23.55 -4.51
N LEU A 151 6.32 22.91 -5.30
CA LEU A 151 4.97 22.61 -4.86
C LEU A 151 4.91 21.61 -3.71
N ALA A 152 5.95 20.79 -3.49
CA ALA A 152 6.06 19.90 -2.35
C ALA A 152 6.67 20.59 -1.11
N GLY A 153 6.91 21.91 -1.17
CA GLY A 153 7.55 22.68 -0.11
C GLY A 153 9.06 22.48 -0.02
N LYS A 154 9.70 21.84 -1.00
CA LYS A 154 11.15 21.56 -0.94
C LYS A 154 11.98 22.72 -1.45
N SER A 155 12.98 23.12 -0.67
CA SER A 155 13.99 24.09 -1.08
C SER A 155 15.13 23.46 -1.89
N ALA A 156 15.95 24.29 -2.54
CA ALA A 156 17.16 23.83 -3.23
C ALA A 156 18.11 23.05 -2.29
N LEU A 157 18.15 23.41 -1.01
CA LEU A 157 18.95 22.69 0.00
C LEU A 157 18.41 21.28 0.25
N MET A 158 17.10 21.08 0.25
CA MET A 158 16.49 19.76 0.39
C MET A 158 16.76 18.88 -0.82
N HIS A 159 16.62 19.42 -2.03
CA HIS A 159 16.98 18.75 -3.29
C HIS A 159 18.46 18.32 -3.30
N ALA A 160 19.38 19.23 -2.95
CA ALA A 160 20.81 18.92 -2.78
C ALA A 160 21.08 17.87 -1.69
N SER A 161 20.27 17.89 -0.62
CA SER A 161 20.31 16.92 0.48
C SER A 161 19.67 15.58 0.12
N GLN A 162 18.96 15.46 -1.00
CA GLN A 162 18.49 14.19 -1.54
C GLN A 162 19.49 13.62 -2.57
N SER A 163 19.99 14.43 -3.51
CA SER A 163 20.73 14.06 -4.73
C SER A 163 22.19 13.54 -4.61
N GLY A 164 22.72 13.37 -3.40
CA GLY A 164 24.10 12.96 -3.10
C GLY A 164 25.16 14.06 -3.18
N ILE A 165 24.82 15.31 -3.50
CA ILE A 165 25.81 16.35 -3.88
C ILE A 165 26.25 17.21 -2.69
N ARG A 166 27.30 16.76 -1.97
CA ARG A 166 27.83 17.50 -0.81
C ARG A 166 28.28 18.94 -1.11
N GLN A 167 28.83 19.21 -2.28
CA GLN A 167 29.31 20.55 -2.64
C GLN A 167 28.15 21.55 -2.80
N ALA A 168 27.00 21.10 -3.34
CA ALA A 168 25.80 21.90 -3.45
C ALA A 168 25.26 22.25 -2.06
N VAL A 169 25.14 21.25 -1.18
CA VAL A 169 24.77 21.46 0.24
C VAL A 169 25.69 22.48 0.90
N LYS A 170 27.02 22.32 0.77
CA LYS A 170 27.97 23.27 1.37
C LYS A 170 27.76 24.68 0.86
N TYR A 171 27.66 24.85 -0.46
CA TYR A 171 27.53 26.18 -1.03
C TYR A 171 26.21 26.83 -0.63
N LEU A 172 25.08 26.11 -0.66
CA LEU A 172 23.79 26.66 -0.25
C LEU A 172 23.79 27.10 1.23
N ILE A 173 24.43 26.34 2.12
CA ILE A 173 24.65 26.73 3.52
C ILE A 173 25.51 27.99 3.61
N ASP A 174 26.61 28.06 2.85
CA ASP A 174 27.48 29.23 2.79
C ASP A 174 26.75 30.46 2.20
N GLN A 175 25.55 30.29 1.61
CA GLN A 175 24.66 31.34 1.12
C GLN A 175 23.43 31.53 2.01
N HIS A 176 23.53 31.12 3.28
CA HIS A 176 22.50 31.29 4.32
C HIS A 176 21.16 30.61 4.04
N ALA A 177 21.14 29.50 3.27
CA ALA A 177 19.94 28.69 3.10
C ALA A 177 19.37 28.22 4.46
N ASP A 178 18.05 28.27 4.61
CA ASP A 178 17.40 27.87 5.85
C ASP A 178 17.53 26.35 6.09
N LEU A 179 18.27 25.99 7.13
CA LEU A 179 18.49 24.61 7.57
C LEU A 179 17.25 23.97 8.20
N HIS A 180 16.28 24.78 8.60
CA HIS A 180 15.10 24.37 9.37
C HIS A 180 13.80 24.50 8.59
N ALA A 181 13.85 24.99 7.35
CA ALA A 181 12.73 24.91 6.43
C ALA A 181 12.18 23.48 6.38
N GLN A 182 10.86 23.37 6.29
CA GLN A 182 10.13 22.11 6.26
C GLN A 182 9.34 22.00 4.97
N ASP A 183 9.38 20.83 4.35
CA ASP A 183 8.51 20.52 3.21
C ASP A 183 7.07 20.23 3.67
N GLU A 184 6.18 19.87 2.74
CA GLU A 184 4.77 19.57 3.05
C GLU A 184 4.58 18.43 4.06
N ASN A 185 5.57 17.56 4.26
CA ASN A 185 5.52 16.49 5.26
C ASN A 185 6.18 16.89 6.59
N GLY A 186 6.69 18.12 6.69
CA GLY A 186 7.46 18.58 7.83
C GLY A 186 8.95 18.20 7.75
N MET A 187 9.43 17.65 6.62
CA MET A 187 10.79 17.15 6.53
C MET A 187 11.81 18.27 6.27
N THR A 188 12.89 18.27 7.04
CA THR A 188 14.03 19.19 6.84
C THR A 188 15.08 18.60 5.90
N ALA A 189 16.03 19.44 5.46
CA ALA A 189 17.19 19.00 4.69
C ALA A 189 17.98 17.87 5.38
N LEU A 190 18.10 17.90 6.72
CA LEU A 190 18.75 16.84 7.49
C LEU A 190 18.00 15.51 7.37
N MET A 191 16.67 15.52 7.44
CA MET A 191 15.85 14.31 7.30
C MET A 191 15.98 13.72 5.89
N HIS A 192 15.93 14.55 4.84
CA HIS A 192 16.18 14.11 3.46
C HIS A 192 17.58 13.49 3.28
N ALA A 193 18.62 14.09 3.89
CA ALA A 193 19.97 13.55 3.87
C ALA A 193 20.07 12.17 4.56
N CYS A 194 19.36 11.99 5.67
CA CYS A 194 19.32 10.75 6.44
C CYS A 194 18.56 9.64 5.70
N ALA A 195 17.39 9.98 5.15
CA ALA A 195 16.55 9.10 4.34
C ALA A 195 17.20 8.67 3.01
N SER A 196 18.23 9.39 2.55
CA SER A 196 18.97 9.06 1.32
C SER A 196 20.31 8.34 1.56
N GLY A 197 20.77 8.23 2.81
CA GLY A 197 21.94 7.40 3.16
C GLY A 197 23.33 8.06 3.05
N TYR A 198 23.41 9.37 2.79
CA TYR A 198 24.70 10.02 2.49
C TYR A 198 25.29 10.76 3.70
N GLY A 199 26.11 10.04 4.47
CA GLY A 199 26.66 10.50 5.75
C GLY A 199 27.49 11.80 5.74
N SER A 200 28.18 12.12 4.64
CA SER A 200 29.02 13.32 4.56
C SER A 200 28.22 14.62 4.58
N ARG A 201 26.94 14.58 4.18
CA ARG A 201 26.00 15.70 4.21
C ARG A 201 25.36 15.86 5.58
N ILE A 202 25.02 14.75 6.24
CA ILE A 202 24.54 14.74 7.64
C ILE A 202 25.55 15.48 8.54
N LYS A 203 26.83 15.10 8.47
CA LYS A 203 27.90 15.76 9.25
C LYS A 203 28.01 17.24 8.95
N LEU A 204 27.83 17.64 7.69
CA LEU A 204 27.94 19.04 7.26
C LEU A 204 26.75 19.86 7.77
N LEU A 205 25.52 19.38 7.58
CA LEU A 205 24.29 20.04 8.03
C LEU A 205 24.31 20.25 9.55
N VAL A 206 24.64 19.20 10.31
CA VAL A 206 24.70 19.28 11.78
C VAL A 206 25.79 20.23 12.25
N LYS A 207 27.00 20.18 11.66
CA LYS A 207 28.08 21.13 11.98
C LYS A 207 27.71 22.58 11.64
N SER A 208 26.77 22.80 10.73
CA SER A 208 26.32 24.11 10.31
C SER A 208 25.10 24.61 11.11
N GLY A 209 24.64 23.86 12.11
CA GLY A 209 23.56 24.26 13.01
C GLY A 209 22.23 23.55 12.79
N ALA A 210 22.15 22.54 11.91
CA ALA A 210 20.90 21.77 11.73
C ALA A 210 20.52 21.05 13.04
N ARG A 211 19.27 21.25 13.50
CA ARG A 211 18.74 20.64 14.73
C ARG A 211 18.56 19.14 14.53
N ILE A 212 19.33 18.34 15.26
CA ILE A 212 19.40 16.88 15.09
C ILE A 212 18.06 16.20 15.41
N ASN A 213 17.40 16.63 16.49
CA ASN A 213 16.17 16.02 17.01
C ASN A 213 14.91 16.75 16.53
N PHE A 214 15.01 17.56 15.47
CA PHE A 214 13.83 18.18 14.88
C PHE A 214 12.87 17.11 14.38
N LYS A 215 11.56 17.35 14.48
CA LYS A 215 10.51 16.39 14.14
C LYS A 215 9.69 16.86 12.95
N ASP A 216 9.31 15.93 12.09
CA ASP A 216 8.36 16.17 11.00
C ASP A 216 6.91 16.20 11.52
N TYR A 217 5.92 16.37 10.62
CA TYR A 217 4.51 16.44 11.05
C TYR A 217 3.96 15.12 11.61
N ASN A 218 4.63 13.99 11.35
CA ASN A 218 4.31 12.72 11.98
C ASN A 218 5.05 12.53 13.32
N GLY A 219 5.79 13.53 13.79
CA GLY A 219 6.62 13.43 15.00
C GLY A 219 7.95 12.70 14.80
N ARG A 220 8.37 12.42 13.56
CA ARG A 220 9.57 11.62 13.29
C ARG A 220 10.81 12.50 13.18
N ASN A 221 11.88 12.08 13.86
CA ASN A 221 13.18 12.74 13.76
C ASN A 221 14.06 12.14 12.64
N ALA A 222 15.21 12.76 12.37
CA ALA A 222 16.14 12.30 11.33
C ALA A 222 16.66 10.86 11.56
N LEU A 223 16.76 10.43 12.82
CA LEU A 223 17.19 9.08 13.20
C LEU A 223 16.15 8.04 12.79
N MET A 224 14.86 8.32 13.00
CA MET A 224 13.76 7.45 12.56
C MET A 224 13.72 7.33 11.04
N HIS A 225 13.94 8.41 10.29
CA HIS A 225 14.02 8.36 8.82
C HIS A 225 15.17 7.47 8.33
N ALA A 226 16.33 7.51 9.00
CA ALA A 226 17.43 6.59 8.72
C ALA A 226 17.07 5.13 9.07
N ALA A 227 16.30 4.91 10.15
CA ALA A 227 15.80 3.60 10.55
C ALA A 227 14.80 3.02 9.54
N ILE A 228 13.81 3.79 9.10
CA ILE A 228 12.81 3.40 8.09
C ILE A 228 13.49 2.96 6.79
N LYS A 229 14.46 3.75 6.31
CA LYS A 229 15.16 3.49 5.03
C LYS A 229 16.31 2.49 5.15
N GLY A 230 16.66 2.04 6.36
CA GLY A 230 17.71 1.05 6.59
C GLY A 230 19.14 1.57 6.41
N HIS A 231 19.33 2.88 6.41
CA HIS A 231 20.63 3.50 6.19
C HIS A 231 21.49 3.47 7.46
N SER A 232 22.06 2.30 7.75
CA SER A 232 22.86 2.06 8.97
C SER A 232 24.03 3.05 9.14
N SER A 233 24.65 3.50 8.03
CA SER A 233 25.71 4.52 8.08
C SER A 233 25.20 5.88 8.54
N SER A 234 24.05 6.33 8.02
CA SER A 234 23.38 7.56 8.47
C SER A 234 22.99 7.46 9.95
N PHE A 235 22.39 6.32 10.31
CA PHE A 235 22.01 6.03 11.68
C PHE A 235 23.21 6.13 12.64
N ASN A 236 24.33 5.48 12.32
CA ASN A 236 25.55 5.53 13.12
C ASN A 236 26.12 6.94 13.26
N ILE A 237 26.07 7.75 12.20
CA ILE A 237 26.54 9.13 12.24
C ILE A 237 25.68 9.96 13.21
N LEU A 238 24.35 9.80 13.15
CA LEU A 238 23.44 10.50 14.06
C LEU A 238 23.65 10.11 15.52
N ILE A 239 23.84 8.81 15.82
CA ILE A 239 24.18 8.35 17.17
C ILE A 239 25.48 8.97 17.66
N ASN A 240 26.52 9.01 16.83
CA ASN A 240 27.79 9.63 17.18
C ASN A 240 27.70 11.17 17.34
N LEU A 241 26.63 11.79 16.83
CA LEU A 241 26.31 13.20 16.99
C LEU A 241 25.27 13.41 18.12
N ASN A 242 25.05 12.40 18.97
CA ASN A 242 24.13 12.44 20.13
C ASN A 242 22.65 12.68 19.78
N ALA A 243 22.17 12.12 18.66
CA ALA A 243 20.74 12.07 18.36
C ALA A 243 19.97 11.25 19.41
N THR A 244 18.74 11.68 19.72
CA THR A 244 17.84 10.99 20.66
C THR A 244 17.33 9.67 20.07
N ILE A 245 17.60 8.56 20.78
CA ILE A 245 17.21 7.20 20.36
C ILE A 245 15.81 6.82 20.86
N HIS A 246 15.41 7.37 22.01
CA HIS A 246 14.19 7.01 22.73
C HIS A 246 12.95 7.81 22.31
N ASP A 247 13.11 8.80 21.42
CA ASP A 247 11.97 9.50 20.86
C ASP A 247 11.04 8.52 20.14
N ASP A 248 9.76 8.84 20.20
CA ASP A 248 8.71 8.24 19.39
C ASP A 248 8.02 9.29 18.50
N ASP A 249 7.33 8.75 17.50
CA ASP A 249 6.50 9.51 16.59
C ASP A 249 5.09 9.72 17.17
N MET A 250 4.19 10.39 16.45
CA MET A 250 2.84 10.69 16.92
C MET A 250 1.97 9.45 17.18
N TYR A 251 2.41 8.26 16.73
CA TYR A 251 1.77 6.97 16.94
C TYR A 251 2.47 6.14 18.04
N GLY A 252 3.48 6.70 18.72
CA GLY A 252 4.29 6.00 19.70
C GLY A 252 5.33 5.04 19.08
N ASN A 253 5.64 5.16 17.78
CA ASN A 253 6.65 4.31 17.15
C ASN A 253 8.06 4.87 17.35
N THR A 254 8.95 4.04 17.90
CA THR A 254 10.37 4.38 18.06
C THR A 254 11.19 3.97 16.83
N ALA A 255 12.43 4.46 16.75
CA ALA A 255 13.39 4.00 15.74
C ALA A 255 13.61 2.47 15.78
N LEU A 256 13.51 1.84 16.97
CA LEU A 256 13.62 0.40 17.13
C LEU A 256 12.44 -0.33 16.46
N MET A 257 11.22 0.19 16.61
CA MET A 257 10.02 -0.37 15.99
C MET A 257 10.09 -0.28 14.46
N PHE A 258 10.46 0.89 13.91
CA PHE A 258 10.64 1.05 12.46
C PHE A 258 11.73 0.12 11.90
N ALA A 259 12.90 0.07 12.56
CA ALA A 259 13.97 -0.83 12.13
C ALA A 259 13.54 -2.31 12.19
N SER A 260 12.67 -2.65 13.13
CA SER A 260 12.17 -4.01 13.30
C SER A 260 11.10 -4.37 12.28
N GLU A 261 10.21 -3.44 11.94
CA GLU A 261 9.18 -3.59 10.91
C GLU A 261 9.77 -3.79 9.51
N TYR A 262 10.80 -3.01 9.16
CA TYR A 262 11.44 -3.09 7.85
C TYR A 262 12.63 -4.05 7.78
N GLY A 263 12.95 -4.76 8.88
CA GLY A 263 13.95 -5.84 8.88
C GLY A 263 15.41 -5.38 8.93
N HIS A 264 15.68 -4.16 9.36
CA HIS A 264 17.01 -3.54 9.37
C HIS A 264 17.83 -3.97 10.58
N PHE A 265 18.23 -5.24 10.61
CA PHE A 265 18.89 -5.89 11.76
C PHE A 265 20.16 -5.17 12.25
N ARG A 266 20.92 -4.51 11.36
CA ARG A 266 22.11 -3.73 11.74
C ARG A 266 21.76 -2.52 12.60
N ILE A 267 20.63 -1.87 12.32
CA ILE A 267 20.13 -0.73 13.08
C ILE A 267 19.58 -1.22 14.43
N VAL A 268 18.79 -2.30 14.43
CA VAL A 268 18.29 -2.95 15.66
C VAL A 268 19.45 -3.31 16.59
N GLU A 269 20.49 -3.98 16.07
CA GLU A 269 21.67 -4.32 16.85
C GLU A 269 22.40 -3.08 17.38
N LYS A 270 22.49 -2.01 16.58
CA LYS A 270 23.14 -0.77 17.01
C LYS A 270 22.38 -0.09 18.15
N ILE A 271 21.05 -0.05 18.06
CA ILE A 271 20.18 0.52 19.11
C ILE A 271 20.39 -0.24 20.42
N LEU A 272 20.28 -1.57 20.40
CA LEU A 272 20.34 -2.40 21.61
C LEU A 272 21.75 -2.53 22.20
N ARG A 273 22.80 -2.34 21.39
CA ARG A 273 24.19 -2.23 21.88
C ARG A 273 24.57 -0.83 22.34
N SER A 274 23.74 0.18 22.10
CA SER A 274 24.06 1.55 22.51
C SER A 274 24.05 1.65 24.03
N LYS A 275 24.81 2.60 24.59
CA LYS A 275 24.77 2.90 26.03
C LYS A 275 23.44 3.55 26.46
N ALA A 276 22.57 3.90 25.53
CA ALA A 276 21.30 4.51 25.84
C ALA A 276 20.36 3.46 26.46
N ILE A 277 19.63 3.88 27.48
CA ILE A 277 18.55 3.07 28.05
C ILE A 277 17.42 3.06 27.02
N VAL A 278 17.22 1.92 26.36
CA VAL A 278 16.14 1.70 25.39
C VAL A 278 15.21 0.66 25.99
N ASP A 279 13.94 1.02 26.17
CA ASP A 279 12.92 0.05 26.53
C ASP A 279 12.56 -0.80 25.30
N ILE A 280 13.10 -2.02 25.25
CA ILE A 280 12.83 -3.00 24.18
C ILE A 280 11.34 -3.38 24.11
N ASN A 281 10.62 -3.21 25.22
CA ASN A 281 9.22 -3.57 25.39
C ASN A 281 8.27 -2.37 25.35
N GLN A 282 8.76 -1.18 24.96
CA GLN A 282 7.91 -0.01 24.75
C GLN A 282 6.78 -0.39 23.79
N ARG A 283 5.57 0.08 24.09
CA ARG A 283 4.36 -0.17 23.31
C ARG A 283 3.92 1.11 22.63
N ASN A 284 3.65 1.02 21.32
CA ASN A 284 3.08 2.13 20.57
C ASN A 284 1.58 2.30 20.88
N GLN A 285 0.89 3.22 20.20
CA GLN A 285 -0.55 3.47 20.39
C GLN A 285 -1.44 2.27 20.04
N GLU A 286 -0.96 1.31 19.23
CA GLU A 286 -1.65 0.05 18.97
C GLU A 286 -1.31 -1.03 20.00
N GLY A 287 -0.50 -0.72 21.02
CA GLY A 287 -0.04 -1.66 22.03
C GLY A 287 1.11 -2.55 21.56
N ARG A 288 1.69 -2.31 20.38
CA ARG A 288 2.70 -3.19 19.78
C ARG A 288 4.11 -2.85 20.24
N THR A 289 4.89 -3.89 20.51
CA THR A 289 6.34 -3.79 20.74
C THR A 289 7.12 -3.94 19.43
N ALA A 290 8.43 -3.70 19.44
CA ALA A 290 9.29 -3.90 18.27
C ALA A 290 9.34 -5.37 17.77
N LEU A 291 9.07 -6.34 18.66
CA LEU A 291 9.09 -7.76 18.31
C LEU A 291 7.91 -8.17 17.41
N MET A 292 6.73 -7.60 17.63
CA MET A 292 5.51 -7.94 16.90
C MET A 292 5.58 -7.67 15.38
N PRO A 293 5.96 -6.47 14.90
CA PRO A 293 6.10 -6.24 13.46
C PRO A 293 7.25 -7.07 12.86
N ALA A 294 8.34 -7.30 13.60
CA ALA A 294 9.41 -8.20 13.14
C ALA A 294 8.91 -9.63 12.88
N LEU A 295 7.99 -10.13 13.70
CA LEU A 295 7.36 -11.44 13.54
C LEU A 295 6.34 -11.45 12.39
N LYS A 296 5.51 -10.41 12.30
CA LYS A 296 4.50 -10.25 11.24
C LYS A 296 5.11 -10.23 9.83
N TYR A 297 6.27 -9.59 9.68
CA TYR A 297 6.98 -9.52 8.40
C TYR A 297 8.07 -10.61 8.25
N GLY A 298 8.27 -11.47 9.25
CA GLY A 298 9.12 -12.65 9.14
C GLY A 298 10.63 -12.35 9.21
N HIS A 299 11.05 -11.29 9.88
CA HIS A 299 12.44 -10.82 9.97
C HIS A 299 13.25 -11.63 10.99
N ILE A 300 13.66 -12.84 10.61
CA ILE A 300 14.36 -13.83 11.47
C ILE A 300 15.57 -13.24 12.21
N LYS A 301 16.41 -12.45 11.53
CA LYS A 301 17.61 -11.83 12.14
C LYS A 301 17.25 -10.80 13.20
N VAL A 302 16.24 -9.97 12.94
CA VAL A 302 15.73 -8.99 13.91
C VAL A 302 15.16 -9.71 15.13
N VAL A 303 14.30 -10.72 14.91
CA VAL A 303 13.71 -11.53 15.98
C VAL A 303 14.80 -12.17 16.86
N ASN A 304 15.85 -12.73 16.26
CA ASN A 304 16.99 -13.28 17.01
C ASN A 304 17.67 -12.26 17.91
N ILE A 305 17.88 -11.05 17.39
CA ILE A 305 18.50 -9.97 18.14
C ILE A 305 17.56 -9.54 19.28
N LEU A 306 16.29 -9.25 19.00
CA LEU A 306 15.34 -8.81 20.03
C LEU A 306 15.19 -9.84 21.16
N LEU A 307 15.05 -11.13 20.81
CA LEU A 307 14.96 -12.21 21.80
C LEU A 307 16.26 -12.42 22.60
N LYS A 308 17.42 -12.11 22.01
CA LYS A 308 18.72 -12.14 22.71
C LYS A 308 18.81 -11.04 23.76
N TYR A 309 18.17 -9.90 23.53
CA TYR A 309 18.08 -8.78 24.48
C TYR A 309 16.79 -8.82 25.32
N ASN A 310 16.24 -10.02 25.55
CA ASN A 310 15.09 -10.25 26.43
C ASN A 310 13.82 -9.47 26.07
N ALA A 311 13.52 -9.28 24.78
CA ALA A 311 12.20 -8.83 24.35
C ALA A 311 11.11 -9.78 24.88
N ASP A 312 10.07 -9.22 25.50
CA ASP A 312 8.97 -9.97 26.07
C ASP A 312 8.03 -10.47 24.97
N ILE A 313 7.81 -11.79 24.97
CA ILE A 313 6.98 -12.49 24.00
C ILE A 313 5.50 -12.58 24.44
N HIS A 314 5.21 -12.28 25.70
CA HIS A 314 3.90 -12.43 26.33
C HIS A 314 3.07 -11.14 26.28
N LEU A 315 3.70 -10.01 25.90
CA LEU A 315 2.97 -8.78 25.67
C LEU A 315 1.98 -8.92 24.52
N GLU A 316 0.86 -8.22 24.67
CA GLU A 316 -0.26 -8.22 23.74
C GLU A 316 -0.44 -6.82 23.14
N ASP A 317 -0.87 -6.75 21.88
CA ASP A 317 -1.34 -5.49 21.30
C ASP A 317 -2.73 -5.12 21.85
N ASN A 318 -3.28 -3.97 21.46
CA ASN A 318 -4.59 -3.53 21.96
C ASN A 318 -5.76 -4.42 21.51
N LYS A 319 -5.52 -5.36 20.57
CA LYS A 319 -6.49 -6.37 20.14
C LYS A 319 -6.26 -7.70 20.86
N GLY A 320 -5.34 -7.79 21.81
CA GLY A 320 -4.99 -9.04 22.48
C GLY A 320 -4.11 -9.97 21.64
N CYS A 321 -3.50 -9.48 20.55
CA CYS A 321 -2.64 -10.31 19.70
C CYS A 321 -1.25 -10.48 20.31
N THR A 322 -0.82 -11.72 20.49
CA THR A 322 0.50 -12.07 21.02
C THR A 322 1.57 -12.16 19.92
N ALA A 323 2.84 -12.20 20.31
CA ALA A 323 3.96 -12.48 19.42
C ALA A 323 3.73 -13.77 18.58
N LEU A 324 3.19 -14.83 19.19
CA LEU A 324 2.95 -16.09 18.51
C LEU A 324 1.88 -15.98 17.42
N MET A 325 0.84 -15.15 17.63
CA MET A 325 -0.19 -14.90 16.61
C MET A 325 0.40 -14.20 15.38
N PHE A 326 1.23 -13.16 15.56
CA PHE A 326 1.92 -12.49 14.45
C PHE A 326 2.87 -13.44 13.71
N ALA A 327 3.59 -14.30 14.43
CA ALA A 327 4.46 -15.32 13.82
C ALA A 327 3.67 -16.36 13.02
N ALA A 328 2.50 -16.75 13.52
CA ALA A 328 1.59 -17.70 12.90
C ALA A 328 0.92 -17.14 11.62
N GLU A 329 0.55 -15.86 11.64
CA GLU A 329 0.05 -15.12 10.46
C GLU A 329 1.08 -15.13 9.32
N ASN A 330 2.35 -14.86 9.63
CA ASN A 330 3.42 -14.85 8.63
C ASN A 330 3.87 -16.26 8.18
N GLY A 331 3.91 -17.23 9.10
CA GLY A 331 4.19 -18.63 8.80
C GLY A 331 5.66 -19.03 8.70
N LYS A 332 6.61 -18.14 9.04
CA LYS A 332 8.04 -18.52 9.10
C LYS A 332 8.27 -19.50 10.24
N LYS A 333 8.39 -20.79 9.87
CA LYS A 333 8.59 -21.94 10.77
C LYS A 333 9.61 -21.67 11.87
N GLU A 334 10.73 -21.03 11.53
CA GLU A 334 11.80 -20.74 12.48
C GLU A 334 11.35 -19.78 13.60
N ASN A 335 10.60 -18.72 13.28
CA ASN A 335 10.09 -17.78 14.27
C ASN A 335 9.02 -18.44 15.16
N VAL A 336 8.11 -19.21 14.57
CA VAL A 336 7.09 -19.96 15.33
C VAL A 336 7.77 -20.93 16.31
N LEU A 337 8.73 -21.74 15.85
CA LEU A 337 9.44 -22.68 16.72
C LEU A 337 10.25 -21.99 17.81
N LYS A 338 10.84 -20.81 17.55
CA LYS A 338 11.57 -20.04 18.58
C LYS A 338 10.64 -19.59 19.70
N LEU A 339 9.47 -19.07 19.36
CA LEU A 339 8.50 -18.61 20.36
C LEU A 339 7.95 -19.79 21.16
N LEU A 340 7.65 -20.91 20.50
CA LEU A 340 7.20 -22.14 21.18
C LEU A 340 8.26 -22.70 22.14
N LYS A 341 9.53 -22.66 21.75
CA LYS A 341 10.66 -23.04 22.63
C LYS A 341 10.83 -22.11 23.84
N LYS A 342 10.37 -20.87 23.74
CA LYS A 342 10.33 -19.91 24.86
C LYS A 342 8.98 -19.93 25.59
N GLU A 343 8.20 -21.00 25.45
CA GLU A 343 6.95 -21.20 26.19
C GLU A 343 5.87 -20.15 25.91
N ALA A 344 5.83 -19.61 24.68
CA ALA A 344 4.71 -18.78 24.24
C ALA A 344 3.38 -19.55 24.38
N ASP A 345 2.35 -18.90 24.94
CA ASP A 345 1.02 -19.50 25.09
C ASP A 345 0.38 -19.78 23.73
N VAL A 346 0.31 -21.06 23.39
CA VAL A 346 -0.22 -21.59 22.14
C VAL A 346 -1.72 -21.36 22.00
N ASN A 347 -2.42 -21.30 23.12
CA ASN A 347 -3.89 -21.30 23.19
C ASN A 347 -4.46 -19.97 23.67
N LYS A 348 -3.63 -18.91 23.78
CA LYS A 348 -4.13 -17.56 24.03
C LYS A 348 -5.07 -17.14 22.90
N GLN A 349 -6.19 -16.53 23.28
CA GLN A 349 -7.18 -15.96 22.38
C GLN A 349 -7.15 -14.43 22.49
N ASN A 350 -7.28 -13.76 21.35
CA ASN A 350 -7.38 -12.31 21.28
C ASN A 350 -8.83 -11.84 21.51
N VAL A 351 -9.11 -10.54 21.34
CA VAL A 351 -10.47 -9.99 21.56
C VAL A 351 -11.56 -10.59 20.66
N ASN A 352 -11.18 -11.19 19.54
CA ASN A 352 -12.09 -11.89 18.61
C ASN A 352 -12.13 -13.40 18.87
N ASN A 353 -11.62 -13.87 20.01
CA ASN A 353 -11.43 -15.28 20.31
C ASN A 353 -10.57 -16.03 19.27
N LYS A 354 -9.74 -15.32 18.48
CA LYS A 354 -8.80 -15.96 17.55
C LYS A 354 -7.50 -16.33 18.26
N ASP A 355 -7.04 -17.55 18.01
CA ASP A 355 -5.74 -18.06 18.48
C ASP A 355 -4.70 -18.16 17.34
N ALA A 356 -3.45 -18.50 17.69
CA ALA A 356 -2.37 -18.66 16.71
C ALA A 356 -2.66 -19.75 15.66
N LEU A 357 -3.39 -20.81 16.01
CA LEU A 357 -3.73 -21.89 15.07
C LEU A 357 -4.72 -21.40 14.01
N MET A 358 -5.69 -20.57 14.38
CA MET A 358 -6.61 -19.92 13.44
C MET A 358 -5.88 -18.99 12.48
N TYR A 359 -4.97 -18.13 12.97
CA TYR A 359 -4.16 -17.26 12.10
C TYR A 359 -3.28 -18.05 11.13
N ALA A 360 -2.62 -19.12 11.59
CA ALA A 360 -1.83 -19.99 10.72
C ALA A 360 -2.70 -20.71 9.68
N SER A 361 -3.93 -21.06 10.05
CA SER A 361 -4.85 -21.78 9.18
C SER A 361 -5.48 -20.89 8.10
N GLU A 362 -5.82 -19.66 8.45
CA GLU A 362 -6.32 -18.62 7.54
C GLU A 362 -5.28 -18.26 6.47
N ASN A 363 -4.00 -18.20 6.86
CA ASN A 363 -2.89 -17.86 5.95
C ASN A 363 -2.26 -19.07 5.24
N GLY A 364 -2.76 -20.29 5.47
CA GLY A 364 -2.27 -21.49 4.76
C GLY A 364 -0.89 -21.98 5.22
N ASN A 365 -0.43 -21.53 6.38
CA ASN A 365 0.90 -21.77 6.92
C ASN A 365 1.02 -23.18 7.54
N HIS A 366 1.01 -24.20 6.69
CA HIS A 366 1.02 -25.61 7.11
C HIS A 366 2.15 -25.99 8.08
N TYR A 367 3.35 -25.40 7.95
CA TYR A 367 4.44 -25.62 8.90
C TYR A 367 4.14 -25.02 10.29
N ALA A 368 3.52 -23.84 10.35
CA ALA A 368 3.12 -23.22 11.60
C ALA A 368 1.99 -24.03 12.25
N VAL A 369 0.99 -24.45 11.47
CA VAL A 369 -0.09 -25.34 11.92
C VAL A 369 0.48 -26.63 12.52
N GLU A 370 1.40 -27.31 11.82
CA GLU A 370 2.01 -28.54 12.32
C GLU A 370 2.81 -28.30 13.62
N ALA A 371 3.58 -27.21 13.68
CA ALA A 371 4.35 -26.86 14.89
C ALA A 371 3.44 -26.56 16.08
N LEU A 372 2.37 -25.78 15.88
CA LEU A 372 1.40 -25.41 16.91
C LEU A 372 0.67 -26.65 17.46
N ILE A 373 0.19 -27.55 16.59
CA ILE A 373 -0.47 -28.79 17.01
C ILE A 373 0.49 -29.68 17.81
N LYS A 374 1.75 -29.80 17.39
CA LYS A 374 2.78 -30.54 18.17
C LYS A 374 3.00 -29.96 19.56
N HIS A 375 2.76 -28.66 19.74
CA HIS A 375 2.84 -27.97 21.04
C HIS A 375 1.46 -27.79 21.69
N LYS A 376 0.55 -28.74 21.47
CA LYS A 376 -0.76 -28.85 22.15
C LYS A 376 -1.73 -27.68 21.85
N ALA A 377 -1.71 -27.16 20.61
CA ALA A 377 -2.75 -26.26 20.14
C ALA A 377 -4.13 -26.96 20.13
N LEU A 378 -5.16 -26.27 20.63
CA LEU A 378 -6.52 -26.78 20.72
C LEU A 378 -7.25 -26.65 19.37
N VAL A 379 -7.28 -27.74 18.60
CA VAL A 379 -7.85 -27.78 17.23
C VAL A 379 -9.35 -27.51 17.13
N HIS A 380 -10.07 -27.50 18.26
CA HIS A 380 -11.53 -27.36 18.32
C HIS A 380 -12.00 -25.97 18.77
N ARG A 381 -11.08 -25.05 19.12
CA ARG A 381 -11.49 -23.70 19.53
C ARG A 381 -12.21 -22.99 18.41
N GLN A 382 -13.08 -22.07 18.83
CA GLN A 382 -13.90 -21.24 17.96
C GLN A 382 -13.62 -19.76 18.25
N ASP A 383 -13.67 -18.95 17.19
CA ASP A 383 -13.68 -17.49 17.30
C ASP A 383 -15.07 -16.98 17.74
N VAL A 384 -15.23 -15.65 17.83
CA VAL A 384 -16.52 -15.01 18.16
C VAL A 384 -17.67 -15.36 17.19
N ASN A 385 -17.35 -15.82 15.98
CA ASN A 385 -18.32 -16.24 14.96
C ASN A 385 -18.54 -17.76 14.93
N GLY A 386 -18.02 -18.50 15.92
CA GLY A 386 -18.09 -19.97 15.94
C GLY A 386 -17.13 -20.65 14.95
N LEU A 387 -16.21 -19.91 14.32
CA LEU A 387 -15.30 -20.46 13.31
C LEU A 387 -14.10 -21.15 13.95
N THR A 388 -13.89 -22.40 13.56
CA THR A 388 -12.69 -23.19 13.91
C THR A 388 -11.57 -22.97 12.89
N SER A 389 -10.35 -23.41 13.23
CA SER A 389 -9.22 -23.42 12.29
C SER A 389 -9.53 -24.15 10.97
N LEU A 390 -10.39 -25.19 11.01
CA LEU A 390 -10.83 -25.92 9.81
C LEU A 390 -11.71 -25.06 8.90
N HIS A 391 -12.57 -24.20 9.48
CA HIS A 391 -13.37 -23.25 8.71
C HIS A 391 -12.49 -22.24 7.99
N PHE A 392 -11.53 -21.62 8.70
CA PHE A 392 -10.59 -20.67 8.10
C PHE A 392 -9.79 -21.29 6.95
N ALA A 393 -9.19 -22.47 7.18
CA ALA A 393 -8.44 -23.17 6.15
C ALA A 393 -9.31 -23.56 4.94
N SER A 394 -10.59 -23.89 5.17
CA SER A 394 -11.50 -24.30 4.09
C SER A 394 -12.03 -23.12 3.29
N LYS A 395 -12.33 -22.01 3.96
CA LYS A 395 -12.75 -20.73 3.37
C LYS A 395 -11.67 -20.16 2.44
N GLU A 396 -10.40 -20.29 2.79
CA GLU A 396 -9.27 -19.76 2.02
C GLU A 396 -8.62 -20.82 1.11
N GLY A 397 -9.15 -22.05 1.06
CA GLY A 397 -8.74 -23.06 0.08
C GLY A 397 -7.43 -23.80 0.41
N HIS A 398 -6.96 -23.74 1.65
CA HIS A 398 -5.70 -24.30 2.11
C HIS A 398 -5.77 -25.81 2.37
N HIS A 399 -5.99 -26.61 1.33
CA HIS A 399 -6.18 -28.06 1.40
C HIS A 399 -5.08 -28.82 2.18
N LYS A 400 -3.82 -28.36 2.17
CA LYS A 400 -2.74 -28.96 2.98
C LYS A 400 -2.97 -28.77 4.48
N VAL A 401 -3.41 -27.58 4.89
CA VAL A 401 -3.80 -27.29 6.27
C VAL A 401 -5.04 -28.09 6.66
N VAL A 402 -6.07 -28.11 5.81
CA VAL A 402 -7.27 -28.94 6.02
C VAL A 402 -6.89 -30.41 6.24
N LYS A 403 -5.97 -30.96 5.42
CA LYS A 403 -5.47 -32.34 5.58
C LYS A 403 -4.80 -32.55 6.93
N LEU A 404 -3.98 -31.59 7.38
CA LEU A 404 -3.30 -31.66 8.68
C LEU A 404 -4.28 -31.58 9.85
N LEU A 405 -5.22 -30.63 9.83
CA LEU A 405 -6.22 -30.46 10.88
C LEU A 405 -7.08 -31.72 11.04
N LEU A 406 -7.57 -32.28 9.92
CA LEU A 406 -8.36 -33.52 9.93
C LEU A 406 -7.54 -34.73 10.39
N LYS A 407 -6.26 -34.81 10.02
CA LYS A 407 -5.33 -35.84 10.53
C LYS A 407 -5.21 -35.76 12.06
N HIS A 408 -5.28 -34.57 12.63
CA HIS A 408 -5.24 -34.31 14.07
C HIS A 408 -6.62 -34.19 14.71
N LYS A 409 -7.61 -34.91 14.17
CA LYS A 409 -8.97 -35.07 14.72
C LYS A 409 -9.78 -33.78 14.85
N ALA A 410 -9.49 -32.74 14.07
CA ALA A 410 -10.39 -31.57 13.99
C ALA A 410 -11.80 -32.02 13.62
N ASN A 411 -12.82 -31.47 14.28
CA ASN A 411 -14.21 -31.82 14.01
C ASN A 411 -14.59 -31.35 12.60
N LYS A 412 -14.78 -32.31 11.69
CA LYS A 412 -15.09 -32.08 10.28
C LYS A 412 -16.50 -31.53 10.06
N ASP A 413 -17.40 -31.77 11.00
CA ASP A 413 -18.81 -31.37 10.99
C ASP A 413 -19.08 -30.20 11.95
N ALA A 414 -18.02 -29.53 12.42
CA ALA A 414 -18.17 -28.31 13.19
C ALA A 414 -18.94 -27.25 12.40
N ILE A 415 -19.78 -26.49 13.10
CA ILE A 415 -20.60 -25.42 12.55
C ILE A 415 -20.17 -24.06 13.11
N SER A 416 -20.26 -23.03 12.28
CA SER A 416 -20.16 -21.64 12.70
C SER A 416 -21.43 -21.18 13.45
N ALA A 417 -21.42 -19.96 13.98
CA ALA A 417 -22.61 -19.33 14.55
C ALA A 417 -23.78 -19.22 13.55
N SER A 418 -23.50 -19.19 12.24
CA SER A 418 -24.51 -19.22 11.19
C SER A 418 -24.94 -20.64 10.80
N GLY A 419 -24.50 -21.68 11.52
CA GLY A 419 -24.73 -23.08 11.17
C GLY A 419 -23.89 -23.58 9.99
N ALA A 420 -22.94 -22.79 9.47
CA ALA A 420 -22.23 -23.16 8.25
C ALA A 420 -21.05 -24.10 8.55
N THR A 421 -20.92 -25.17 7.76
CA THR A 421 -19.81 -26.14 7.88
C THR A 421 -18.60 -25.73 7.06
N ALA A 422 -17.44 -26.33 7.34
CA ALA A 422 -16.22 -26.14 6.54
C ALA A 422 -16.41 -26.44 5.04
N LEU A 423 -17.24 -27.46 4.70
CA LEU A 423 -17.59 -27.79 3.32
C LEU A 423 -18.34 -26.64 2.64
N MET A 424 -19.32 -26.03 3.31
CA MET A 424 -20.08 -24.91 2.76
C MET A 424 -19.18 -23.71 2.44
N TYR A 425 -18.22 -23.38 3.31
CA TYR A 425 -17.25 -22.32 3.04
C TYR A 425 -16.38 -22.63 1.81
N ALA A 426 -15.87 -23.86 1.69
CA ALA A 426 -15.09 -24.29 0.53
C ALA A 426 -15.90 -24.25 -0.78
N CYS A 427 -17.17 -24.69 -0.73
CA CYS A 427 -18.10 -24.66 -1.86
C CYS A 427 -18.46 -23.24 -2.29
N ARG A 428 -18.74 -22.34 -1.32
CA ARG A 428 -19.05 -20.92 -1.59
C ARG A 428 -17.89 -20.22 -2.31
N LYS A 429 -16.65 -20.54 -1.95
CA LYS A 429 -15.43 -19.90 -2.47
C LYS A 429 -14.79 -20.62 -3.67
N GLY A 430 -15.34 -21.76 -4.10
CA GLY A 430 -14.86 -22.44 -5.32
C GLY A 430 -13.62 -23.31 -5.13
N HIS A 431 -13.32 -23.75 -3.90
CA HIS A 431 -12.09 -24.48 -3.60
C HIS A 431 -12.19 -26.00 -3.84
N LEU A 432 -12.20 -26.41 -5.12
CA LEU A 432 -12.41 -27.81 -5.54
C LEU A 432 -11.49 -28.83 -4.85
N LYS A 433 -10.19 -28.54 -4.69
CA LYS A 433 -9.25 -29.45 -4.01
C LYS A 433 -9.62 -29.67 -2.54
N THR A 434 -10.08 -28.62 -1.87
CA THR A 434 -10.53 -28.69 -0.48
C THR A 434 -11.86 -29.43 -0.37
N VAL A 435 -12.81 -29.16 -1.29
CA VAL A 435 -14.08 -29.90 -1.38
C VAL A 435 -13.82 -31.40 -1.56
N ASN A 436 -12.99 -31.78 -2.53
CA ASN A 436 -12.63 -33.19 -2.76
C ASN A 436 -12.04 -33.84 -1.51
N LEU A 437 -11.15 -33.11 -0.81
CA LEU A 437 -10.54 -33.61 0.41
C LEU A 437 -11.57 -33.79 1.53
N LEU A 438 -12.45 -32.82 1.76
CA LEU A 438 -13.49 -32.90 2.80
C LEU A 438 -14.46 -34.05 2.51
N ILE A 439 -14.96 -34.18 1.27
CA ILE A 439 -15.82 -35.29 0.84
C ILE A 439 -15.12 -36.64 1.07
N SER A 440 -13.83 -36.75 0.73
CA SER A 440 -13.06 -37.99 0.96
C SER A 440 -12.90 -38.37 2.45
N LYS A 441 -13.19 -37.43 3.36
CA LYS A 441 -13.20 -37.64 4.82
C LYS A 441 -14.61 -37.88 5.38
N GLY A 442 -15.59 -38.02 4.49
CA GLY A 442 -16.98 -38.37 4.82
C GLY A 442 -17.70 -37.28 5.61
N VAL A 443 -17.48 -36.01 5.27
CA VAL A 443 -18.30 -34.91 5.81
C VAL A 443 -19.75 -35.07 5.35
N ASP A 444 -20.71 -34.61 6.15
CA ASP A 444 -22.10 -34.54 5.71
C ASP A 444 -22.27 -33.53 4.56
N THR A 445 -22.61 -34.02 3.37
CA THR A 445 -22.82 -33.22 2.16
C THR A 445 -24.18 -32.50 2.16
N ASN A 446 -25.12 -32.96 3.01
CA ASN A 446 -26.50 -32.48 3.08
C ASN A 446 -26.80 -31.65 4.32
N ALA A 447 -25.81 -31.42 5.19
CA ALA A 447 -25.91 -30.47 6.28
C ALA A 447 -26.43 -29.11 5.78
N VAL A 448 -27.23 -28.45 6.62
CA VAL A 448 -27.86 -27.15 6.31
C VAL A 448 -27.39 -26.07 7.28
N ASP A 449 -27.17 -24.86 6.75
CA ASP A 449 -26.89 -23.69 7.59
C ASP A 449 -28.18 -23.13 8.23
N ALA A 450 -28.06 -22.05 9.00
CA ALA A 450 -29.20 -21.38 9.63
C ALA A 450 -30.20 -20.79 8.63
N ALA A 451 -29.86 -20.67 7.33
CA ALA A 451 -30.80 -20.29 6.28
C ALA A 451 -31.43 -21.51 5.58
N GLY A 452 -31.14 -22.73 6.05
CA GLY A 452 -31.55 -23.98 5.42
C GLY A 452 -30.77 -24.31 4.15
N LYS A 453 -29.60 -23.69 3.91
CA LYS A 453 -28.84 -23.89 2.66
C LYS A 453 -27.79 -24.98 2.82
N THR A 454 -27.72 -25.86 1.82
CA THR A 454 -26.70 -26.91 1.71
C THR A 454 -25.43 -26.41 1.03
N ALA A 455 -24.34 -27.20 1.10
CA ALA A 455 -23.11 -26.94 0.36
C ALA A 455 -23.36 -26.85 -1.16
N LEU A 456 -24.29 -27.65 -1.69
CA LEU A 456 -24.71 -27.61 -3.09
C LEU A 456 -25.32 -26.26 -3.46
N MET A 457 -26.24 -25.73 -2.66
CA MET A 457 -26.84 -24.42 -2.91
C MET A 457 -25.79 -23.29 -2.91
N HIS A 458 -24.80 -23.36 -2.02
CA HIS A 458 -23.69 -22.40 -2.00
C HIS A 458 -22.81 -22.51 -3.25
N ALA A 459 -22.52 -23.72 -3.74
CA ALA A 459 -21.77 -23.93 -4.99
C ALA A 459 -22.55 -23.40 -6.21
N VAL A 460 -23.85 -23.71 -6.31
CA VAL A 460 -24.73 -23.28 -7.39
C VAL A 460 -24.89 -21.76 -7.42
N ARG A 461 -25.13 -21.12 -6.27
CA ARG A 461 -25.31 -19.67 -6.18
C ARG A 461 -24.08 -18.88 -6.65
N ASN A 462 -22.88 -19.47 -6.60
CA ASN A 462 -21.61 -18.83 -6.96
C ASN A 462 -20.99 -19.42 -8.25
N ASP A 463 -21.77 -20.13 -9.07
CA ASP A 463 -21.39 -20.65 -10.38
C ASP A 463 -20.23 -21.68 -10.40
N HIS A 464 -20.09 -22.48 -9.34
CA HIS A 464 -19.01 -23.47 -9.24
C HIS A 464 -19.38 -24.84 -9.85
N ARG A 465 -19.57 -24.92 -11.17
CA ARG A 465 -20.04 -26.13 -11.88
C ARG A 465 -19.30 -27.41 -11.50
N CYS A 466 -17.96 -27.42 -11.50
CA CYS A 466 -17.19 -28.63 -11.16
C CYS A 466 -17.42 -29.10 -9.71
N ILE A 467 -17.69 -28.17 -8.79
CA ILE A 467 -18.02 -28.50 -7.40
C ILE A 467 -19.45 -29.04 -7.31
N VAL A 468 -20.39 -28.46 -8.05
CA VAL A 468 -21.77 -28.96 -8.15
C VAL A 468 -21.78 -30.42 -8.60
N GLU A 469 -21.11 -30.71 -9.72
CA GLU A 469 -20.98 -32.08 -10.25
C GLU A 469 -20.36 -33.02 -9.20
N LYS A 470 -19.30 -32.57 -8.52
CA LYS A 470 -18.65 -33.38 -7.50
C LYS A 470 -19.57 -33.67 -6.31
N LEU A 471 -20.33 -32.69 -5.84
CA LEU A 471 -21.26 -32.84 -4.72
C LEU A 471 -22.38 -33.83 -5.08
N ILE A 472 -23.01 -33.69 -6.25
CA ILE A 472 -24.08 -34.59 -6.72
C ILE A 472 -23.56 -36.03 -6.82
N ASN A 473 -22.39 -36.22 -7.45
CA ASN A 473 -21.74 -37.52 -7.57
C ASN A 473 -21.32 -38.14 -6.23
N ASN A 474 -21.41 -37.39 -5.12
CA ASN A 474 -21.11 -37.85 -3.77
C ASN A 474 -22.33 -37.72 -2.84
N GLY A 475 -23.54 -37.84 -3.40
CA GLY A 475 -24.78 -37.99 -2.64
C GLY A 475 -25.38 -36.69 -2.09
N ALA A 476 -25.01 -35.54 -2.65
CA ALA A 476 -25.70 -34.29 -2.33
C ALA A 476 -27.13 -34.31 -2.90
N ASP A 477 -28.12 -34.08 -2.04
CA ASP A 477 -29.53 -34.00 -2.39
C ASP A 477 -29.81 -32.67 -3.11
N VAL A 478 -30.24 -32.78 -4.37
CA VAL A 478 -30.55 -31.66 -5.26
C VAL A 478 -31.87 -30.96 -4.91
N ASN A 479 -32.74 -31.62 -4.15
CA ASN A 479 -34.12 -31.21 -3.87
C ASN A 479 -34.31 -30.61 -2.48
N VAL A 480 -33.26 -30.48 -1.67
CA VAL A 480 -33.33 -29.76 -0.39
C VAL A 480 -33.87 -28.35 -0.61
N VAL A 481 -34.74 -27.90 0.28
CA VAL A 481 -35.41 -26.61 0.22
C VAL A 481 -34.88 -25.71 1.33
N SER A 482 -34.35 -24.53 0.97
CA SER A 482 -33.94 -23.53 1.95
C SER A 482 -35.13 -22.89 2.67
N ARG A 483 -34.88 -22.16 3.77
CA ARG A 483 -35.94 -21.42 4.48
C ARG A 483 -36.66 -20.38 3.60
N LYS A 484 -36.02 -19.92 2.53
CA LYS A 484 -36.65 -19.04 1.51
C LYS A 484 -37.44 -19.81 0.45
N ARG A 485 -37.75 -21.09 0.68
CA ARG A 485 -38.41 -22.02 -0.26
C ARG A 485 -37.71 -22.13 -1.62
N LYS A 486 -36.37 -22.04 -1.65
CA LYS A 486 -35.55 -22.18 -2.86
C LYS A 486 -34.72 -23.46 -2.84
N THR A 487 -34.79 -24.23 -3.92
CA THR A 487 -33.88 -25.36 -4.20
C THR A 487 -32.59 -24.90 -4.86
N ALA A 488 -31.63 -25.81 -5.02
CA ALA A 488 -30.44 -25.59 -5.85
C ALA A 488 -30.81 -25.14 -7.28
N LEU A 489 -31.81 -25.78 -7.90
CA LEU A 489 -32.29 -25.42 -9.24
C LEU A 489 -32.84 -23.99 -9.30
N ALA A 490 -33.66 -23.60 -8.32
CA ALA A 490 -34.20 -22.24 -8.24
C ALA A 490 -33.08 -21.18 -8.11
N TYR A 491 -31.98 -21.49 -7.40
CA TYR A 491 -30.82 -20.62 -7.35
C TYR A 491 -30.12 -20.51 -8.72
N ALA A 492 -29.93 -21.61 -9.44
CA ALA A 492 -29.32 -21.62 -10.78
C ALA A 492 -30.11 -20.75 -11.77
N MET A 493 -31.44 -20.93 -11.83
CA MET A 493 -32.33 -20.14 -12.69
C MET A 493 -32.29 -18.65 -12.34
N SER A 494 -32.42 -18.31 -11.04
CA SER A 494 -32.45 -16.91 -10.60
C SER A 494 -31.14 -16.16 -10.86
N LYS A 495 -30.04 -16.89 -11.03
CA LYS A 495 -28.70 -16.34 -11.32
C LYS A 495 -28.27 -16.53 -12.77
N LYS A 496 -29.09 -17.17 -13.61
CA LYS A 496 -28.81 -17.47 -15.03
C LYS A 496 -27.54 -18.32 -15.22
N HIS A 497 -27.39 -19.36 -14.41
CA HIS A 497 -26.28 -20.31 -14.52
C HIS A 497 -26.69 -21.50 -15.40
N ASP A 498 -26.90 -21.28 -16.69
CA ASP A 498 -27.54 -22.23 -17.63
C ASP A 498 -26.89 -23.62 -17.63
N LYS A 499 -25.56 -23.68 -17.59
CA LYS A 499 -24.79 -24.93 -17.54
C LYS A 499 -24.99 -25.72 -16.25
N ILE A 500 -25.22 -25.03 -15.13
CA ILE A 500 -25.50 -25.65 -13.83
C ILE A 500 -26.98 -26.05 -13.76
N GLU A 501 -27.87 -25.25 -14.36
CA GLU A 501 -29.27 -25.60 -14.49
C GLU A 501 -29.45 -26.91 -15.29
N GLU A 502 -28.82 -27.00 -16.47
CA GLU A 502 -28.84 -28.21 -17.30
C GLU A 502 -28.33 -29.44 -16.52
N LEU A 503 -27.21 -29.27 -15.78
CA LEU A 503 -26.65 -30.32 -14.94
C LEU A 503 -27.61 -30.72 -13.80
N LEU A 504 -28.25 -29.79 -13.12
CA LEU A 504 -29.20 -30.13 -12.04
C LEU A 504 -30.43 -30.87 -12.57
N ARG A 505 -30.93 -30.46 -13.74
CA ARG A 505 -32.07 -31.13 -14.40
C ARG A 505 -31.74 -32.56 -14.81
N SER A 506 -30.51 -32.85 -15.24
CA SER A 506 -30.10 -34.22 -15.58
C SER A 506 -30.03 -35.16 -14.38
N PHE A 507 -30.12 -34.64 -13.15
CA PHE A 507 -30.14 -35.42 -11.90
C PHE A 507 -31.47 -35.27 -11.14
N ASN A 508 -32.58 -35.09 -11.85
CA ASN A 508 -33.95 -35.01 -11.30
C ASN A 508 -34.15 -33.89 -10.25
N ALA A 509 -33.47 -32.75 -10.42
CA ALA A 509 -33.77 -31.58 -9.58
C ALA A 509 -35.17 -31.02 -9.90
N GLU A 510 -36.04 -30.96 -8.89
CA GLU A 510 -37.41 -30.50 -9.01
C GLU A 510 -37.51 -28.97 -8.85
N ASP A 511 -38.38 -28.38 -9.68
CA ASP A 511 -38.73 -26.97 -9.60
C ASP A 511 -39.97 -26.76 -8.71
N TYR A 512 -39.76 -26.70 -7.40
CA TYR A 512 -40.84 -26.38 -6.47
C TYR A 512 -41.32 -24.92 -6.55
N THR A 513 -40.73 -24.07 -7.40
CA THR A 513 -41.26 -22.70 -7.60
C THR A 513 -42.50 -22.68 -8.50
N ARG A 514 -42.77 -23.78 -9.24
CA ARG A 514 -43.97 -23.95 -10.07
C ARG A 514 -45.15 -24.66 -9.38
N CYS A 515 -44.92 -25.43 -8.31
CA CYS A 515 -45.98 -26.13 -7.59
C CYS A 515 -46.67 -25.24 -6.56
N ASN A 516 -47.59 -24.41 -7.06
CA ASN A 516 -48.72 -23.87 -6.31
C ASN A 516 -50.05 -24.55 -6.74
N ARG A 517 -49.99 -25.79 -7.23
CA ARG A 517 -51.17 -26.63 -7.43
C ARG A 517 -50.90 -28.03 -6.89
N GLU A 518 -51.64 -28.34 -5.83
CA GLU A 518 -51.99 -29.67 -5.31
C GLU A 518 -50.89 -30.46 -4.58
N LEU A 519 -50.90 -30.31 -3.24
CA LEU A 519 -50.36 -31.31 -2.31
C LEU A 519 -51.44 -32.37 -2.04
N PRO A 520 -51.12 -33.68 -2.02
CA PRO A 520 -51.93 -34.63 -1.27
C PRO A 520 -51.55 -34.59 0.21
N SER A 521 -52.60 -34.64 1.02
CA SER A 521 -52.68 -34.60 2.48
C SER A 521 -51.58 -35.32 3.27
N CYS A 522 -51.05 -34.65 4.29
CA CYS A 522 -50.88 -35.29 5.59
C CYS A 522 -51.14 -34.29 6.73
N SER A 523 -51.75 -34.83 7.76
CA SER A 523 -52.62 -34.25 8.78
C SER A 523 -51.94 -33.46 9.91
N THR A 524 -52.60 -32.37 10.32
CA THR A 524 -52.80 -31.87 11.70
C THR A 524 -51.57 -31.54 12.57
N LEU A 525 -51.24 -30.26 12.66
CA LEU A 525 -51.36 -29.48 13.91
C LEU A 525 -51.22 -27.98 13.61
N CYS A 526 -52.33 -27.29 13.82
CA CYS A 526 -52.51 -25.85 13.76
C CYS A 526 -51.75 -25.14 14.90
N MET A 527 -51.13 -24.00 14.59
CA MET A 527 -51.30 -22.74 15.34
C MET A 527 -50.97 -21.55 14.42
N THR A 528 -51.66 -20.46 14.70
CA THR A 528 -52.16 -19.38 13.85
C THR A 528 -51.19 -18.22 13.63
N ASP A 529 -51.41 -17.52 12.50
CA ASP A 529 -51.27 -16.09 12.20
C ASP A 529 -49.99 -15.33 12.62
N ASP A 530 -49.32 -14.65 11.67
CA ASP A 530 -49.73 -13.28 11.35
C ASP A 530 -49.08 -12.69 10.08
N LYS A 531 -49.77 -11.71 9.52
CA LYS A 531 -49.59 -11.06 8.22
C LYS A 531 -48.35 -10.15 8.15
N GLY A 532 -47.80 -9.97 6.94
CA GLY A 532 -46.94 -8.80 6.66
C GLY A 532 -46.07 -8.89 5.41
N THR A 533 -46.62 -8.42 4.29
CA THR A 533 -45.96 -7.64 3.23
C THR A 533 -44.54 -7.98 2.76
N GLN A 534 -44.45 -8.37 1.48
CA GLN A 534 -43.29 -8.15 0.62
C GLN A 534 -42.95 -6.66 0.57
N THR A 535 -41.68 -6.33 0.77
CA THR A 535 -40.74 -5.89 -0.29
C THR A 535 -39.32 -6.22 0.17
N ASP A 536 -38.41 -6.46 -0.77
CA ASP A 536 -37.14 -5.70 -0.82
C ASP A 536 -36.15 -6.32 -1.82
N SER A 537 -35.82 -5.45 -2.78
CA SER A 537 -34.61 -5.40 -3.58
C SER A 537 -33.36 -5.13 -2.73
N GLU A 538 -32.20 -5.11 -3.40
CA GLU A 538 -30.87 -4.66 -2.93
C GLU A 538 -30.00 -5.78 -2.33
N SER A 539 -28.85 -6.16 -2.90
CA SER A 539 -27.62 -5.41 -3.21
C SER A 539 -26.87 -4.92 -1.97
N GLU A 540 -26.35 -5.85 -1.18
CA GLU A 540 -25.35 -5.52 -0.16
C GLU A 540 -24.01 -5.22 -0.84
N ARG A 541 -23.77 -3.92 -1.05
CA ARG A 541 -22.43 -3.34 -1.14
C ARG A 541 -21.84 -3.27 0.26
N GLU A 542 -20.57 -3.63 0.34
CA GLU A 542 -19.68 -3.32 1.45
C GLU A 542 -19.74 -1.83 1.79
N THR A 543 -19.94 -1.50 3.06
CA THR A 543 -19.56 -0.19 3.60
C THR A 543 -18.83 -0.34 4.92
N SER A 544 -17.57 0.06 4.85
CA SER A 544 -16.78 0.66 5.91
C SER A 544 -17.57 1.74 6.67
N ILE A 545 -17.53 1.70 8.00
CA ILE A 545 -17.98 2.81 8.85
C ILE A 545 -16.76 3.36 9.60
N THR A 546 -16.33 4.54 9.17
CA THR A 546 -15.62 5.54 9.98
C THR A 546 -16.64 6.25 10.87
N MET A 547 -16.33 6.43 12.16
CA MET A 547 -16.99 7.39 13.04
C MET A 547 -15.93 8.20 13.76
N SER A 548 -16.09 9.53 13.72
CA SER A 548 -15.20 10.50 14.34
C SER A 548 -16.03 11.53 15.11
N HIS A 549 -15.48 11.96 16.26
CA HIS A 549 -15.85 13.10 17.12
C HIS A 549 -17.15 12.94 17.93
N GLY A 550 -17.24 13.19 19.24
CA GLY A 550 -16.37 13.89 20.18
C GLY A 550 -17.22 14.85 21.01
N ASN A 551 -17.54 14.51 22.27
CA ASN A 551 -17.66 15.40 23.46
C ASN A 551 -18.46 14.74 24.59
N SER A 552 -17.93 14.85 25.81
CA SER A 552 -18.58 14.49 27.08
C SER A 552 -19.78 15.40 27.39
N PRO A 553 -20.68 15.00 28.31
CA PRO A 553 -20.44 15.42 29.70
C PRO A 553 -20.69 14.35 30.77
N VAL A 554 -20.25 14.74 31.96
CA VAL A 554 -20.10 14.10 33.27
C VAL A 554 -21.43 13.68 33.95
N ASN A 555 -21.35 12.58 34.72
CA ASN A 555 -22.14 12.08 35.87
C ASN A 555 -23.69 12.12 35.85
N VAL A 556 -24.33 11.00 36.23
CA VAL A 556 -25.15 10.84 37.46
C VAL A 556 -25.28 9.35 37.84
N ILE A 557 -25.08 9.08 39.12
CA ILE A 557 -25.26 7.83 39.86
C ILE A 557 -26.76 7.57 40.10
N LEU A 558 -27.25 6.33 39.93
CA LEU A 558 -28.39 5.82 40.71
C LEU A 558 -28.19 4.33 41.07
N LYS A 559 -28.01 4.09 42.37
CA LYS A 559 -28.15 2.80 43.08
C LYS A 559 -29.63 2.54 43.40
N ASN A 560 -29.94 1.25 43.61
CA ASN A 560 -31.06 0.62 44.37
C ASN A 560 -31.94 -0.27 43.48
N ALA A 561 -32.42 -1.45 43.90
CA ALA A 561 -32.22 -2.30 45.08
C ALA A 561 -33.07 -3.57 44.88
N GLY A 562 -32.56 -4.73 45.32
CA GLY A 562 -33.37 -5.79 45.98
C GLY A 562 -34.32 -6.60 45.10
N VAL A 563 -34.42 -7.93 45.24
CA VAL A 563 -34.82 -8.62 46.48
C VAL A 563 -34.27 -10.06 46.48
N VAL A 564 -33.85 -10.47 47.67
CA VAL A 564 -33.42 -11.79 48.16
C VAL A 564 -34.65 -12.65 48.55
N TYR A 565 -34.58 -13.98 48.48
CA TYR A 565 -34.87 -14.96 49.57
C TYR A 565 -34.65 -16.40 49.01
N VAL A 566 -33.60 -17.13 49.45
CA VAL A 566 -33.53 -18.18 50.52
C VAL A 566 -34.34 -19.43 50.13
N ASN A 567 -33.83 -20.67 50.11
CA ASN A 567 -32.93 -21.41 51.02
C ASN A 567 -31.51 -21.69 50.51
#